data_AF-A0A8X6YBX0-F1
#
_entry.id   AF-A0A8X6YBX0-F1
#
_cell.length_a   1.000
_cell.length_b   1.000
_cell.length_c   1.000
_cell.angle_alpha   90.00
_cell.angle_beta   90.00
_cell.angle_gamma   90.00
#
_symmetry.space_group_name_H-M   'P 1'
#
loop_
_entity.id
_entity.type
_entity.pdbx_description
1 polymer ?
#
loop_
_entity_poly.entity_id
_entity_poly.type
_entity_poly.pdbx_seq_one_letter_code
_entity_poly.pdbx_strand_id
1 'polypeptide(L)' 'MNAYIASPTGHAAVALFRLFTEHDYFTAYLLRFKSASDPYCPISQGQFVMDDYHILHCIALLGTTISDRYWVARYRLRK' A
#
# COMPACT_ATOMS: atom_id res chain seq x y z
N MET A 1 6.73 -30.32 0.06
CA MET A 1 7.53 -29.14 -0.37
C MET A 1 7.27 -28.03 0.64
N ASN A 2 8.09 -27.97 1.70
CA ASN A 2 7.94 -26.96 2.75
C ASN A 2 8.66 -25.70 2.30
N ALA A 3 7.90 -24.70 1.86
CA ALA A 3 8.41 -23.35 1.72
C ALA A 3 8.79 -22.87 3.13
N TYR A 4 10.10 -22.74 3.38
CA TYR A 4 10.59 -21.88 4.44
C TYR A 4 10.15 -20.45 4.10
N ILE A 5 8.94 -20.08 4.52
CA ILE A 5 8.51 -18.69 4.52
C ILE A 5 9.39 -18.03 5.57
N ALA A 6 10.47 -17.40 5.11
CA ALA A 6 11.29 -16.56 5.98
C ALA A 6 10.35 -15.63 6.75
N SER A 7 10.48 -15.62 8.08
CA SER A 7 9.74 -14.68 8.92
C SER A 7 9.87 -13.29 8.30
N PRO A 8 8.76 -12.59 8.03
CA PRO A 8 8.85 -11.24 7.49
C PRO A 8 9.76 -10.43 8.43
N THR A 9 10.66 -9.62 7.86
CA THR A 9 11.36 -8.61 8.66
C THR A 9 10.30 -7.75 9.37
N GLY A 10 10.63 -7.14 10.51
CA GLY A 10 9.65 -6.32 11.26
C GLY A 10 8.96 -5.26 10.38
N HIS A 11 9.67 -4.76 9.37
CA HIS A 11 9.14 -3.83 8.36
C HIS A 11 8.04 -4.44 7.49
N ALA A 12 8.22 -5.69 7.05
CA ALA A 12 7.24 -6.41 6.25
C ALA A 12 6.04 -6.91 7.07
N ALA A 13 6.28 -7.37 8.31
CA ALA A 13 5.21 -7.79 9.20
C ALA A 13 4.24 -6.62 9.50
N VAL A 14 4.75 -5.40 9.72
CA VAL A 14 3.93 -4.22 9.96
C VAL A 14 3.11 -3.82 8.72
N ALA A 15 3.69 -3.90 7.52
CA ALA A 15 2.98 -3.62 6.28
C ALA A 15 1.82 -4.60 6.07
N LEU A 16 2.11 -5.90 6.17
CA LEU A 16 1.11 -6.96 6.02
C LEU A 16 0.02 -6.83 7.08
N PHE A 17 0.38 -6.64 8.35
CA PHE A 17 -0.59 -6.45 9.43
C PHE A 17 -1.57 -5.32 9.10
N ARG A 18 -1.07 -4.14 8.69
CA ARG A 18 -1.93 -2.99 8.37
C ARG A 18 -2.84 -3.24 7.18
N LEU A 19 -2.30 -3.82 6.11
CA LEU A 19 -3.08 -4.17 4.91
C LEU A 19 -4.21 -5.17 5.22
N PHE A 20 -3.92 -6.21 6.01
CA PHE A 20 -4.88 -7.29 6.26
C PHE A 20 -5.90 -7.01 7.37
N THR A 21 -5.60 -6.11 8.30
CA THR A 21 -6.48 -5.86 9.45
C THR A 21 -7.43 -4.68 9.24
N GLU A 22 -7.42 -4.07 8.05
CA GLU A 22 -8.10 -2.79 7.73
C GLU A 22 -7.76 -1.65 8.71
N HIS A 23 -6.82 -1.89 9.64
CA HIS A 23 -6.27 -0.93 10.58
C HIS A 23 -5.27 0.00 9.91
N ASP A 24 -5.22 -0.02 8.59
CA ASP A 24 -4.52 0.98 7.84
C ASP A 24 -5.36 2.25 7.75
N TYR A 25 -5.13 3.11 8.74
CA TYR A 25 -5.54 4.51 8.65
C TYR A 25 -5.01 5.19 7.39
N PHE A 26 -4.17 4.57 6.54
CA PHE A 26 -3.82 5.11 5.23
C PHE A 26 -5.02 5.36 4.32
N THR A 27 -5.97 4.42 4.25
CA THR A 27 -7.21 4.63 3.47
C THR A 27 -8.00 5.79 4.08
N ALA A 28 -8.10 5.82 5.41
CA ALA A 28 -8.71 6.94 6.14
C ALA A 28 -7.91 8.26 6.03
N TYR A 29 -6.58 8.20 5.82
CA TYR A 29 -5.67 9.34 5.71
C TYR A 29 -5.76 9.95 4.31
N LEU A 30 -5.82 9.10 3.28
CA LEU A 30 -6.20 9.46 1.92
C LEU A 30 -7.60 10.12 1.90
N LEU A 31 -8.53 9.59 2.70
CA LEU A 31 -9.87 10.16 2.87
C LEU A 31 -9.91 11.49 3.69
N ARG A 32 -8.93 11.74 4.57
CA ARG A 32 -8.97 12.88 5.51
C ARG A 32 -8.27 14.15 5.00
N PHE A 33 -7.32 14.03 4.07
CA PHE A 33 -6.54 15.16 3.56
C PHE A 33 -7.10 15.83 2.28
N LYS A 34 -8.38 15.61 1.94
CA LYS A 34 -9.07 16.26 0.80
C LYS A 34 -8.46 15.99 -0.60
N SER A 35 -7.72 14.90 -0.79
CA SER A 35 -7.70 14.19 -2.09
C SER A 35 -8.88 13.20 -2.24
N ALA A 36 -9.70 13.13 -1.19
CA ALA A 36 -10.65 12.09 -0.83
C ALA A 36 -11.96 12.00 -1.62
N SER A 37 -12.27 12.93 -2.51
CA SER A 37 -13.39 12.70 -3.42
C SER A 37 -13.03 11.65 -4.47
N ASP A 38 -11.73 11.41 -4.69
CA ASP A 38 -11.25 10.56 -5.75
C ASP A 38 -10.68 9.25 -5.18
N PRO A 39 -11.37 8.10 -5.33
CA PRO A 39 -10.89 6.82 -4.85
C PRO A 39 -9.64 6.35 -5.62
N TYR A 40 -9.26 7.08 -6.68
CA TYR A 40 -8.18 6.71 -7.57
C TYR A 40 -6.80 6.97 -6.98
N CYS A 41 -5.85 6.18 -7.45
CA CYS A 41 -4.45 6.23 -7.08
C CYS A 41 -3.87 7.60 -7.44
N PRO A 42 -3.49 8.42 -6.45
CA PRO A 42 -2.92 9.75 -6.71
C PRO A 42 -1.46 9.68 -7.21
N ILE A 43 -0.86 8.49 -7.24
CA ILE A 43 0.54 8.26 -7.63
C ILE A 43 0.62 7.85 -9.11
N SER A 44 -0.33 7.04 -9.56
CA SER A 44 -0.43 6.66 -10.97
C SER A 44 -1.32 7.67 -11.70
N GLN A 45 -1.01 8.02 -12.94
CA GLN A 45 -1.90 8.85 -13.77
C GLN A 45 -3.19 8.11 -14.21
N GLY A 46 -3.46 6.92 -13.65
CA GLY A 46 -4.62 6.10 -13.98
C GLY A 46 -5.73 6.22 -12.94
N GLN A 47 -6.97 6.04 -13.39
CA GLN A 47 -8.18 6.01 -12.55
C GLN A 47 -8.36 4.63 -11.89
N PHE A 48 -7.35 4.14 -11.18
CA PHE A 48 -7.42 2.86 -10.46
C PHE A 48 -7.63 3.11 -8.98
N VAL A 49 -8.59 2.42 -8.36
CA VAL A 49 -8.83 2.54 -6.92
C VAL A 49 -7.56 2.19 -6.16
N MET A 50 -7.20 2.99 -5.15
CA MET A 50 -6.00 2.75 -4.33
C MET A 50 -6.25 1.66 -3.26
N ASP A 51 -6.57 0.44 -3.70
CA ASP A 51 -6.76 -0.74 -2.84
C ASP A 51 -5.50 -1.63 -2.77
N ASP A 52 -5.57 -2.72 -2.00
CA ASP A 52 -4.48 -3.69 -1.82
C ASP A 52 -4.07 -4.34 -3.15
N TYR A 53 -5.04 -4.67 -4.00
CA TYR A 53 -4.83 -5.16 -5.36
C TYR A 53 -4.05 -4.16 -6.20
N HIS A 54 -4.48 -2.90 -6.23
CA HIS A 54 -3.77 -1.87 -6.96
C HIS A 54 -2.39 -1.61 -6.39
N ILE A 55 -2.19 -1.59 -5.06
CA ILE A 55 -0.86 -1.43 -4.45
C ILE A 55 0.11 -2.51 -4.96
N LEU A 56 -0.36 -3.76 -5.07
CA LEU A 56 0.46 -4.87 -5.58
C LEU A 56 0.83 -4.68 -7.05
N HIS A 57 -0.08 -4.14 -7.86
CA HIS A 57 0.06 -4.06 -9.32
C HIS A 57 0.44 -2.67 -9.86
N CYS A 58 0.49 -1.64 -9.02
CA CYS A 58 0.74 -0.28 -9.45
C CYS A 58 2.16 -0.15 -10.00
N ILE A 59 2.26 0.18 -11.29
CA ILE A 59 3.55 0.37 -11.97
C ILE A 59 4.34 1.56 -11.42
N ALA A 60 3.64 2.53 -10.81
CA ALA A 60 4.25 3.71 -10.21
C ALA A 60 4.87 3.43 -8.83
N LEU A 61 4.55 2.28 -8.22
CA LEU A 61 5.14 1.82 -6.97
C LEU A 61 6.29 0.86 -7.26
N LEU A 62 7.51 1.31 -6.97
CA LEU A 62 8.71 0.48 -7.07
C LEU A 62 8.73 -0.55 -5.93
N GLY A 63 9.13 -1.78 -6.24
CA GLY A 63 9.21 -2.87 -5.27
C GLY A 63 8.76 -4.20 -5.85
N THR A 64 9.23 -5.31 -5.29
CA THR A 64 8.84 -6.67 -5.69
C THR A 64 7.79 -7.28 -4.78
N THR A 65 7.71 -6.83 -3.53
CA THR A 65 6.71 -7.30 -2.56
C THR A 65 5.62 -6.26 -2.30
N ILE A 66 4.46 -6.71 -1.84
CA ILE A 66 3.37 -5.82 -1.40
C ILE A 66 3.81 -4.89 -0.27
N SER A 67 4.69 -5.38 0.62
CA SER A 67 5.26 -4.58 1.70
C SER A 67 6.10 -3.42 1.18
N ASP A 68 7.02 -3.67 0.24
CA ASP A 68 7.87 -2.63 -0.32
C ASP A 68 7.02 -1.56 -1.01
N ARG A 69 6.07 -2.01 -1.83
CA ARG A 69 5.14 -1.14 -2.57
C ARG A 69 4.28 -0.31 -1.63
N TYR A 70 3.79 -0.91 -0.55
CA TYR A 70 3.05 -0.22 0.51
C TYR A 70 3.88 0.90 1.14
N TRP A 71 5.13 0.63 1.52
CA TRP A 71 5.99 1.65 2.13
C TRP A 71 6.37 2.78 1.16
N VAL A 72 6.57 2.46 -0.12
CA VAL A 72 6.76 3.46 -1.17
C VAL A 72 5.51 4.33 -1.32
N ALA A 73 4.31 3.72 -1.35
CA ALA A 73 3.06 4.47 -1.39
C ALA A 73 2.92 5.41 -0.19
N ARG A 74 3.18 4.89 1.02
CA ARG A 74 3.17 5.67 2.27
C ARG A 74 4.15 6.85 2.23
N TYR A 75 5.35 6.65 1.71
CA TYR A 75 6.33 7.73 1.57
C TYR A 75 5.88 8.80 0.58
N ARG A 76 5.35 8.39 -0.58
CA ARG A 76 4.88 9.32 -1.63
C ARG A 76 3.66 10.13 -1.19
N LEU A 77 2.82 9.58 -0.32
CA LEU A 77 1.56 10.18 0.12
C LEU A 77 1.61 10.91 1.46
N ARG A 78 2.77 10.95 2.11
CA ARG A 78 3.03 11.72 3.33
C ARG A 78 3.46 13.16 3.06
N LYS A 79 3.46 13.62 1.81
CA LYS A 79 3.80 14.99 1.42
C LYS A 79 2.67 15.97 1.71
#